data_AF-A0AAW2EFU0-F1
#
_entry.id   AF-A0AAW2EFU0-F1
#
_cell.length_a   1.000
_cell.length_b   1.000
_cell.length_c   1.000
_cell.angle_alpha   90.00
_cell.angle_beta   90.00
_cell.angle_gamma   90.00
#
_symmetry.space_group_name_H-M   'P 1'
#
loop_
_entity.id
_entity.type
_entity.pdbx_description
1 polymer ?
#
loop_
_entity_poly.entity_id
_entity_poly.type
_entity_poly.pdbx_seq_one_letter_code
_entity_poly.pdbx_strand_id
1 'polypeptide(L)'
;MEEADILGDRIAILHGGRLRSYGTAMFLKKQYGHGHMEVTLSTKSWCIPDKVISKFDSRTQQLSLDKEKIVLNVPYTDSLPQSLDKVESEKNKLGVTGISVSLITLEQVFLKIVKKEEGTPLNELFTAPSQKITDGELCIQSILALFWKKFTYTRKNLTNLLFILFLPIVSVILMAFSYNIPADSTNIIPLKLNIYRHPKALYSSSNEEIGQQYRNTIQDFGEAQLVAPDINVQEALDIFSKENIAEYRNNFIVSAEFNNITNTTWGNGLYSNLAVHSVPLTVNLLSNAFIKALTGKNYSIDLSRQQLPSTLSSSEIELPEAEALSRVLVFCSFFFPTMAFFVVHPLQETKTKIKQLQRMTGVTSLTYWSTMFAFDFLIYTMSVLLIMIALYIMDIILGIRLYYGTEIRKFLF
;
A
#
# COMPACT_ATOMS: atom_id res chain seq x y z
N MET A 1 -19.63 -18.35 -38.98
CA MET A 1 -20.06 -17.01 -39.44
C MET A 1 -20.63 -16.18 -38.31
N GLU A 2 -21.41 -16.77 -37.40
CA GLU A 2 -21.94 -16.09 -36.22
C GLU A 2 -20.84 -15.53 -35.29
N GLU A 3 -19.74 -16.28 -35.07
CA GLU A 3 -18.61 -15.80 -34.28
C GLU A 3 -17.97 -14.52 -34.87
N ALA A 4 -17.83 -14.47 -36.20
CA ALA A 4 -17.29 -13.30 -36.90
C ALA A 4 -18.25 -12.10 -36.87
N ASP A 5 -19.56 -12.35 -36.80
CA ASP A 5 -20.61 -11.33 -36.68
C ASP A 5 -20.63 -10.71 -35.26
N ILE A 6 -20.30 -11.49 -34.23
CA ILE A 6 -20.30 -11.04 -32.83
C ILE A 6 -18.96 -10.39 -32.42
N LEU A 7 -17.84 -11.00 -32.79
CA LEU A 7 -16.50 -10.59 -32.35
C LEU A 7 -15.77 -9.69 -33.35
N GLY A 8 -16.23 -9.64 -34.60
CA GLY A 8 -15.54 -8.94 -35.68
C GLY A 8 -15.93 -7.47 -35.77
N ASP A 9 -14.97 -6.56 -35.55
CA ASP A 9 -15.16 -5.13 -35.83
C ASP A 9 -15.38 -4.86 -37.32
N ARG A 10 -14.70 -5.63 -38.18
CA ARG A 10 -14.82 -5.57 -39.65
C ARG A 10 -14.68 -6.96 -40.25
N ILE A 11 -15.51 -7.24 -41.25
CA ILE A 11 -15.63 -8.53 -41.91
C ILE A 11 -15.22 -8.37 -43.37
N ALA A 12 -14.40 -9.30 -43.84
CA ALA A 12 -13.95 -9.43 -45.21
C ALA A 12 -14.49 -10.73 -45.80
N ILE A 13 -15.18 -10.68 -46.94
CA ILE A 13 -15.66 -11.86 -47.66
C ILE A 13 -14.77 -12.11 -48.87
N LEU A 14 -14.12 -13.27 -48.90
CA LEU A 14 -13.24 -13.72 -49.98
C LEU A 14 -13.93 -14.81 -50.80
N HIS A 15 -13.92 -14.68 -52.13
CA HIS A 15 -14.41 -15.72 -53.05
C HIS A 15 -13.56 -15.75 -54.32
N GLY A 16 -13.18 -16.95 -54.79
CA GLY A 16 -12.31 -17.11 -55.97
C GLY A 16 -10.91 -16.50 -55.79
N GLY A 17 -10.40 -16.46 -54.56
CA GLY A 17 -9.08 -15.86 -54.27
C GLY A 17 -9.06 -14.32 -54.29
N ARG A 18 -10.20 -13.65 -54.42
CA ARG A 18 -10.31 -12.18 -54.41
C ARG A 18 -11.24 -11.71 -53.29
N LEU A 19 -10.90 -10.54 -52.71
CA LEU A 19 -11.75 -9.86 -51.74
C LEU A 19 -12.98 -9.31 -52.47
N ARG A 20 -14.17 -9.73 -52.05
CA ARG A 20 -15.44 -9.35 -52.69
C ARG A 20 -16.18 -8.26 -51.95
N SER A 21 -16.13 -8.30 -50.62
CA SER A 21 -16.75 -7.26 -49.81
C SER A 21 -15.99 -7.08 -48.51
N TYR A 22 -16.02 -5.85 -47.99
CA TYR A 22 -15.37 -5.47 -46.76
C TYR A 22 -16.17 -4.39 -46.05
N GLY A 23 -16.37 -4.55 -44.75
CA GLY A 23 -17.06 -3.55 -43.93
C GLY A 23 -17.49 -4.10 -42.59
N THR A 24 -18.23 -3.30 -41.81
CA THR A 24 -18.85 -3.79 -40.59
C THR A 24 -19.96 -4.79 -40.92
N ALA A 25 -20.29 -5.69 -39.99
CA ALA A 25 -21.35 -6.67 -40.20
C ALA A 25 -22.68 -6.01 -40.60
N MET A 26 -23.03 -4.92 -39.92
CA MET A 26 -24.23 -4.13 -40.22
C MET A 26 -24.20 -3.50 -41.62
N PHE A 27 -23.05 -2.99 -42.06
CA PHE A 27 -22.88 -2.42 -43.40
C PHE A 27 -23.07 -3.49 -44.48
N LEU A 28 -22.43 -4.65 -44.33
CA LEU A 28 -22.55 -5.75 -45.29
C LEU A 28 -23.99 -6.27 -45.39
N LYS A 29 -24.65 -6.46 -44.24
CA LYS A 29 -26.07 -6.84 -44.17
C LYS A 29 -26.97 -5.81 -44.87
N LYS A 30 -26.73 -4.51 -44.68
CA LYS A 30 -27.49 -3.44 -45.34
C LYS A 30 -27.26 -3.39 -46.86
N GLN A 31 -26.00 -3.48 -47.30
CA GLN A 31 -25.62 -3.39 -48.71
C GLN A 31 -26.12 -4.59 -49.52
N TYR A 32 -25.88 -5.80 -49.04
CA TYR A 32 -26.23 -7.04 -49.77
C TYR A 32 -27.64 -7.52 -49.46
N GLY A 33 -28.24 -7.10 -48.35
CA GLY A 33 -29.66 -7.30 -48.05
C GLY A 33 -30.58 -6.54 -49.01
N HIS A 34 -30.08 -5.54 -49.75
CA HIS A 34 -30.88 -4.67 -50.65
C HIS A 34 -32.10 -4.08 -49.93
N GLY A 35 -31.95 -3.79 -48.63
CA GLY A 35 -33.05 -3.34 -47.78
C GLY A 35 -34.20 -4.36 -47.71
N HIS A 36 -33.95 -5.66 -47.72
CA HIS A 36 -34.97 -6.67 -47.43
C HIS A 36 -34.77 -7.24 -46.02
N MET A 37 -35.86 -7.58 -45.36
CA MET A 37 -35.91 -8.25 -44.07
C MET A 37 -36.34 -9.70 -44.25
N GLU A 38 -35.77 -10.58 -43.44
CA GLU A 38 -36.18 -11.97 -43.38
C GLU A 38 -37.35 -12.11 -42.41
N VAL A 39 -38.51 -12.47 -42.94
CA VAL A 39 -39.72 -12.77 -42.17
C VAL A 39 -39.87 -14.29 -42.11
N THR A 40 -39.67 -14.83 -40.92
CA THR A 40 -39.92 -16.23 -40.60
C THR A 40 -41.31 -16.37 -40.03
N LEU A 41 -42.12 -17.24 -40.63
CA LEU A 41 -43.47 -17.58 -40.20
C LEU A 41 -43.47 -19.03 -39.76
N SER A 42 -43.87 -19.30 -38.51
CA SER A 42 -44.14 -20.67 -38.08
C SER A 42 -45.58 -21.04 -38.44
N THR A 43 -45.79 -22.20 -39.05
CA THR A 43 -47.08 -22.58 -39.66
C THR A 43 -47.57 -23.94 -39.19
N LYS A 44 -48.90 -24.12 -39.18
CA LYS A 44 -49.55 -25.43 -38.98
C LYS A 44 -49.62 -26.19 -40.31
N SER A 45 -49.77 -27.51 -40.24
CA SER A 45 -49.78 -28.43 -41.39
C SER A 45 -50.82 -28.17 -42.49
N TRP A 46 -51.83 -27.34 -42.23
CA TRP A 46 -52.90 -26.96 -43.17
C TRP A 46 -52.78 -25.53 -43.72
N CYS A 47 -51.65 -24.86 -43.46
CA CYS A 47 -51.35 -23.53 -44.00
C CYS A 47 -51.16 -23.59 -45.53
N ILE A 48 -51.74 -22.63 -46.24
CA ILE A 48 -51.57 -22.46 -47.69
C ILE A 48 -50.57 -21.31 -47.90
N PRO A 49 -49.32 -21.58 -48.34
CA PRO A 49 -48.27 -20.59 -48.47
C PRO A 49 -48.65 -19.41 -49.39
N ASP A 50 -49.32 -19.69 -50.51
CA ASP A 50 -49.67 -18.69 -51.52
C ASP A 50 -50.61 -17.61 -50.99
N LYS A 51 -51.53 -17.96 -50.07
CA LYS A 51 -52.44 -17.01 -49.42
C LYS A 51 -51.73 -16.09 -48.43
N VAL A 52 -50.61 -16.53 -47.88
CA VAL A 52 -49.80 -15.75 -46.95
C VAL A 52 -48.87 -14.82 -47.74
N ILE A 53 -48.23 -15.34 -48.78
CA ILE A 53 -47.35 -14.57 -49.66
C ILE A 53 -48.13 -13.46 -50.38
N SER A 54 -49.40 -13.69 -50.77
CA SER A 54 -50.24 -12.66 -51.40
C SER A 54 -50.57 -11.46 -50.51
N LYS A 55 -50.31 -11.53 -49.20
CA LYS A 55 -50.52 -10.40 -48.26
C LYS A 55 -49.30 -9.48 -48.16
N PHE A 56 -48.14 -9.92 -48.66
CA PHE A 56 -46.92 -9.15 -48.74
C PHE A 56 -46.74 -8.54 -50.14
N ASP A 57 -45.76 -7.64 -50.28
CA ASP A 57 -45.46 -6.97 -51.56
C ASP A 57 -45.10 -8.01 -52.64
N SER A 58 -45.50 -7.77 -53.88
CA SER A 58 -45.18 -8.52 -55.10
C SER A 58 -43.70 -8.85 -55.29
N ARG A 59 -42.81 -8.07 -54.67
CA ARG A 59 -41.35 -8.25 -54.69
C ARG A 59 -40.83 -9.23 -53.62
N THR A 60 -41.72 -9.80 -52.80
CA THR A 60 -41.36 -10.77 -51.77
C THR A 60 -40.85 -12.05 -52.43
N GLN A 61 -39.64 -12.46 -52.06
CA GLN A 61 -39.04 -13.70 -52.54
C GLN A 61 -39.20 -14.79 -51.47
N GLN A 62 -39.71 -15.94 -51.86
CA GLN A 62 -39.78 -17.12 -51.00
C GLN A 62 -38.38 -17.77 -50.95
N LEU A 63 -37.77 -17.84 -49.76
CA LEU A 63 -36.43 -18.42 -49.58
C LEU A 63 -36.47 -19.91 -49.27
N SER A 64 -37.41 -20.34 -48.43
CA SER A 64 -37.60 -21.77 -48.10
C SER A 64 -39.01 -22.06 -47.64
N LEU A 65 -39.55 -23.20 -48.06
CA LEU A 65 -40.82 -23.77 -47.58
C LEU A 65 -40.53 -25.06 -46.82
N ASP A 66 -40.75 -25.04 -45.51
CA ASP A 66 -40.80 -26.25 -44.70
C ASP A 66 -42.23 -26.45 -44.17
N LYS A 67 -42.60 -27.69 -43.84
CA LYS A 67 -43.97 -28.03 -43.40
C LYS A 67 -44.42 -27.26 -42.16
N GLU A 68 -43.47 -26.77 -41.36
CA GLU A 68 -43.69 -26.05 -40.11
C GLU A 68 -43.17 -24.60 -40.13
N LYS A 69 -42.45 -24.21 -41.19
CA LYS A 69 -41.77 -22.91 -41.26
C LYS A 69 -41.73 -22.37 -42.70
N ILE A 70 -42.19 -21.14 -42.89
CA ILE A 70 -42.06 -20.40 -44.15
C ILE A 70 -41.08 -19.26 -43.92
N VAL A 71 -40.06 -19.15 -44.77
CA VAL A 71 -39.08 -18.06 -44.72
C VAL A 71 -39.24 -17.19 -45.96
N LEU A 72 -39.56 -15.92 -45.74
CA LEU A 72 -39.80 -14.92 -46.77
C LEU A 72 -38.74 -13.82 -46.70
N ASN A 73 -38.24 -13.40 -47.86
CA ASN A 73 -37.41 -12.21 -48.00
C ASN A 73 -38.28 -11.05 -48.49
N VAL A 74 -38.68 -10.17 -47.58
CA VAL A 74 -39.64 -9.09 -47.84
C VAL A 74 -38.87 -7.76 -47.96
N PRO A 75 -39.11 -6.92 -48.98
CA PRO A 75 -38.50 -5.61 -49.05
C PRO A 75 -38.94 -4.73 -47.87
N TYR A 76 -38.00 -3.97 -47.31
CA TYR A 76 -38.23 -2.96 -46.29
C TYR A 76 -38.89 -1.73 -46.94
N THR A 77 -40.21 -1.73 -46.93
CA THR A 77 -41.06 -0.62 -47.35
C THR A 77 -41.89 -0.13 -46.18
N ASP A 78 -42.36 1.13 -46.23
CA ASP A 78 -43.24 1.70 -45.20
C ASP A 78 -44.57 0.94 -45.02
N SER A 79 -44.93 0.10 -46.00
CA SER A 79 -46.09 -0.79 -45.99
C SER A 79 -45.87 -2.13 -45.26
N LEU A 80 -44.62 -2.48 -44.92
CA LEU A 80 -44.28 -3.76 -44.29
C LEU A 80 -44.95 -3.96 -42.91
N PRO A 81 -44.99 -2.96 -42.00
CA PRO A 81 -45.74 -3.08 -40.74
C PRO A 81 -47.22 -3.39 -40.97
N GLN A 82 -47.86 -2.71 -41.93
CA GLN A 82 -49.28 -2.94 -42.26
C GLN A 82 -49.52 -4.33 -42.83
N SER A 83 -48.57 -4.89 -43.60
CA SER A 83 -48.66 -6.27 -44.08
C SER A 83 -48.48 -7.29 -42.95
N LEU A 84 -47.58 -7.03 -41.99
CA LEU A 84 -47.43 -7.87 -40.80
C LEU A 84 -48.69 -7.85 -39.93
N ASP A 85 -49.28 -6.68 -39.69
CA ASP A 85 -50.54 -6.53 -38.92
C ASP A 85 -51.71 -7.28 -39.59
N LYS A 86 -51.77 -7.29 -40.93
CA LYS A 86 -52.77 -8.06 -41.69
C LYS A 86 -52.59 -9.57 -41.52
N VAL A 87 -51.35 -10.05 -41.49
CA VAL A 87 -51.06 -11.48 -41.28
C VAL A 87 -51.28 -11.88 -39.81
N GLU A 88 -51.03 -10.97 -38.87
CA GLU A 88 -51.27 -11.19 -37.44
C GLU A 88 -52.76 -11.20 -37.09
N SER A 89 -53.57 -10.32 -37.68
CA SER A 89 -55.03 -10.32 -37.50
C SER A 89 -55.73 -11.53 -38.14
N GLU A 90 -55.22 -12.05 -39.26
CA GLU A 90 -55.74 -13.25 -39.93
C GLU A 90 -55.01 -14.55 -39.52
N LYS A 91 -54.18 -14.51 -38.46
CA LYS A 91 -53.31 -15.60 -38.01
C LYS A 91 -54.00 -16.97 -37.91
N ASN A 92 -55.20 -17.00 -37.32
CA ASN A 92 -56.00 -18.23 -37.17
C ASN A 92 -56.57 -18.75 -38.49
N LYS A 93 -56.85 -17.88 -39.46
CA LYS A 93 -57.40 -18.26 -40.78
C LYS A 93 -56.29 -18.73 -41.74
N LEU A 94 -55.10 -18.17 -41.60
CA LEU A 94 -53.93 -18.48 -42.41
C LEU A 94 -53.12 -19.66 -41.88
N GLY A 95 -53.39 -20.13 -40.65
CA GLY A 95 -52.67 -21.25 -40.05
C GLY A 95 -51.27 -20.89 -39.56
N VAL A 96 -50.99 -19.61 -39.30
CA VAL A 96 -49.71 -19.11 -38.80
C VAL A 96 -49.73 -19.15 -37.26
N THR A 97 -48.65 -19.62 -36.61
CA THR A 97 -48.52 -19.69 -35.15
C THR A 97 -47.63 -18.60 -34.58
N GLY A 98 -46.74 -18.03 -35.39
CA GLY A 98 -45.79 -17.02 -34.96
C GLY A 98 -45.15 -16.33 -36.16
N ILE A 99 -44.76 -15.08 -35.96
CA ILE A 99 -44.08 -14.25 -36.95
C ILE A 99 -42.81 -13.73 -36.28
N SER A 100 -41.66 -13.90 -36.94
CA SER A 100 -40.38 -13.40 -36.49
C SER A 100 -39.75 -12.60 -37.63
N VAL A 101 -39.33 -11.38 -37.33
CA VAL A 101 -38.66 -10.51 -38.30
C VAL A 101 -37.20 -10.39 -37.88
N SER A 102 -36.30 -10.70 -38.79
CA SER A 102 -34.86 -10.65 -38.58
C SER A 102 -34.15 -9.95 -39.73
N LEU A 103 -32.98 -9.38 -39.42
CA LEU A 103 -32.08 -8.89 -40.45
C LEU A 103 -31.44 -10.10 -41.14
N ILE A 104 -31.11 -9.94 -42.43
CA ILE A 104 -30.38 -10.96 -43.19
C ILE A 104 -29.12 -11.42 -42.44
N THR A 105 -28.89 -12.73 -42.37
CA THR A 105 -27.72 -13.27 -41.67
C THR A 105 -26.45 -13.05 -42.50
N LEU A 106 -25.29 -13.03 -41.84
CA LEU A 106 -24.00 -12.92 -42.54
C LEU A 106 -23.77 -14.10 -43.51
N GLU A 107 -24.31 -15.27 -43.19
CA GLU A 107 -24.28 -16.46 -44.05
C GLU A 107 -25.09 -16.28 -45.33
N GLN A 108 -26.30 -15.73 -45.23
CA GLN A 108 -27.10 -15.42 -46.41
C GLN A 108 -26.46 -14.32 -47.27
N VAL A 109 -25.85 -13.30 -46.64
CA VAL A 109 -25.05 -12.29 -47.35
C VAL A 109 -23.94 -12.96 -48.15
N PHE A 110 -23.22 -13.91 -47.55
CA PHE A 110 -22.18 -14.66 -48.24
C PHE A 110 -22.72 -15.50 -49.40
N LEU A 111 -23.76 -16.29 -49.18
CA LEU A 111 -24.38 -17.09 -50.24
C LEU A 111 -24.87 -16.23 -51.40
N LYS A 112 -25.39 -15.04 -51.12
CA LYS A 112 -25.85 -14.09 -52.14
C LYS A 112 -24.69 -13.48 -52.93
N ILE A 113 -23.56 -13.19 -52.26
CA ILE A 113 -22.33 -12.73 -52.93
C ILE A 113 -21.79 -13.81 -53.86
N VAL A 114 -21.78 -15.07 -53.40
CA VAL A 114 -21.33 -16.22 -54.21
C VAL A 114 -22.27 -16.48 -55.40
N LYS A 115 -23.60 -16.35 -55.21
CA LYS A 115 -24.60 -16.56 -56.27
C LYS A 115 -24.64 -15.47 -57.34
N LYS A 116 -24.17 -14.24 -57.05
CA LYS A 116 -24.27 -13.09 -57.97
C LYS A 116 -23.23 -13.13 -59.10
N GLU A 117 -22.34 -14.12 -59.15
CA GLU A 117 -21.15 -14.15 -60.01
C GLU A 117 -21.22 -15.09 -61.23
N GLU A 118 -22.30 -15.03 -62.00
CA GLU A 118 -22.17 -15.25 -63.45
C GLU A 118 -21.83 -13.95 -64.21
N GLY A 119 -21.71 -12.79 -63.54
CA GLY A 119 -21.46 -11.49 -64.19
C GLY A 119 -20.31 -10.68 -63.57
N THR A 120 -19.28 -10.42 -64.40
CA THR A 120 -18.16 -9.44 -64.35
C THR A 120 -17.54 -9.04 -62.99
N PRO A 121 -16.21 -9.22 -62.81
CA PRO A 121 -15.51 -8.90 -61.56
C PRO A 121 -15.31 -7.39 -61.34
N LEU A 122 -15.75 -6.89 -60.18
CA LEU A 122 -15.39 -5.56 -59.66
C LEU A 122 -13.93 -5.55 -59.18
N ASN A 123 -13.07 -4.82 -59.89
CA ASN A 123 -11.65 -4.60 -59.58
C ASN A 123 -11.46 -3.34 -58.70
N GLU A 124 -12.08 -3.26 -57.53
CA GLU A 124 -11.75 -2.21 -56.56
C GLU A 124 -11.01 -2.79 -55.35
N LEU A 125 -9.74 -2.41 -55.22
CA LEU A 125 -8.86 -2.76 -54.10
C LEU A 125 -9.22 -1.86 -52.90
N PHE A 126 -10.09 -2.35 -52.01
CA PHE A 126 -10.62 -1.58 -50.87
C PHE A 126 -9.61 -1.24 -49.76
N THR A 127 -8.33 -1.59 -49.91
CA THR A 127 -7.32 -1.31 -48.89
C THR A 127 -5.95 -1.10 -49.53
N ALA A 128 -5.24 -0.06 -49.09
CA ALA A 128 -3.82 0.07 -49.38
C ALA A 128 -3.11 -1.21 -48.91
N PRO A 129 -2.19 -1.79 -49.70
CA PRO A 129 -1.45 -2.97 -49.28
C PRO A 129 -0.69 -2.63 -48.00
N SER A 130 -1.12 -3.19 -46.86
CA SER A 130 -0.30 -3.11 -45.66
C SER A 130 0.97 -3.90 -45.96
N GLN A 131 2.11 -3.21 -45.94
CA GLN A 131 3.40 -3.86 -46.08
C GLN A 131 3.53 -4.86 -44.93
N LYS A 132 3.67 -6.15 -45.29
CA LYS A 132 3.87 -7.20 -44.30
C LYS A 132 5.26 -7.01 -43.70
N ILE A 133 5.29 -6.44 -42.50
CA ILE A 133 6.52 -6.23 -41.74
C ILE A 133 7.07 -7.61 -41.39
N THR A 134 8.34 -7.84 -41.73
CA THR A 134 9.02 -9.12 -41.54
C THR A 134 9.70 -9.21 -40.16
N ASP A 135 9.98 -10.44 -39.75
CA ASP A 135 10.19 -10.94 -38.38
C ASP A 135 10.86 -9.99 -37.37
N GLY A 136 11.98 -9.34 -37.73
CA GLY A 136 12.74 -8.49 -36.80
C GLY A 136 12.03 -7.18 -36.44
N GLU A 137 11.50 -6.48 -37.44
CA GLU A 137 10.76 -5.23 -37.25
C GLU A 137 9.43 -5.49 -36.53
N LEU A 138 8.79 -6.64 -36.81
CA LEU A 138 7.58 -7.08 -36.11
C LEU A 138 7.86 -7.33 -34.62
N CYS A 139 9.00 -7.93 -34.29
CA CYS A 139 9.42 -8.14 -32.91
C CYS A 139 9.57 -6.81 -32.17
N ILE A 140 10.28 -5.84 -32.75
CA ILE A 140 10.48 -4.50 -32.14
C ILE A 140 9.14 -3.77 -31.97
N GLN A 141 8.28 -3.79 -32.98
CA GLN A 141 6.95 -3.18 -32.87
C GLN A 141 6.09 -3.87 -31.81
N SER A 142 6.16 -5.20 -31.70
CA SER A 142 5.44 -5.93 -30.66
C SER A 142 5.93 -5.55 -29.25
N ILE A 143 7.25 -5.39 -29.07
CA ILE A 143 7.87 -4.95 -27.82
C ILE A 143 7.43 -3.54 -27.46
N LEU A 144 7.50 -2.60 -28.40
CA LEU A 144 7.08 -1.21 -28.20
C LEU A 144 5.58 -1.13 -27.87
N ALA A 145 4.73 -1.91 -28.56
CA ALA A 145 3.29 -1.96 -28.28
C ALA A 145 3.00 -2.51 -26.87
N LEU A 146 3.69 -3.58 -26.45
CA LEU A 146 3.58 -4.13 -25.10
C LEU A 146 4.04 -3.12 -24.03
N PHE A 147 5.13 -2.40 -24.31
CA PHE A 147 5.64 -1.35 -23.43
C PHE A 147 4.65 -0.19 -23.30
N TRP A 148 4.10 0.28 -24.43
CA TRP A 148 3.10 1.34 -24.45
C TRP A 148 1.81 0.95 -23.74
N LYS A 149 1.37 -0.30 -23.90
CA LYS A 149 0.24 -0.87 -23.16
C LYS A 149 0.52 -0.87 -21.65
N LYS A 150 1.69 -1.36 -21.23
CA LYS A 150 2.07 -1.39 -19.80
C LYS A 150 2.14 0.03 -19.23
N PHE A 151 2.72 0.97 -19.96
CA PHE A 151 2.75 2.38 -19.57
C PHE A 151 1.34 2.97 -19.43
N THR A 152 0.45 2.70 -20.39
CA THR A 152 -0.95 3.17 -20.35
C THR A 152 -1.70 2.57 -19.15
N TYR A 153 -1.48 1.28 -18.86
CA TYR A 153 -2.03 0.63 -17.67
C TYR A 153 -1.52 1.28 -16.38
N THR A 154 -0.22 1.47 -16.25
CA THR A 154 0.40 2.07 -15.06
C THR A 154 -0.08 3.51 -14.84
N ARG A 155 -0.24 4.29 -15.92
CA ARG A 155 -0.79 5.65 -15.85
C ARG A 155 -2.25 5.65 -15.40
N LYS A 156 -3.06 4.69 -15.87
CA LYS A 156 -4.48 4.58 -15.49
C LYS A 156 -4.65 4.08 -14.05
N ASN A 157 -3.79 3.18 -13.60
CA ASN A 157 -3.77 2.64 -12.24
C ASN A 157 -2.69 3.31 -11.38
N LEU A 158 -2.76 4.64 -11.31
CA LEU A 158 -1.81 5.45 -10.55
C LEU A 158 -1.78 5.10 -9.06
N THR A 159 -2.88 4.61 -8.50
CA THR A 159 -2.98 4.16 -7.10
C THR A 159 -1.95 3.08 -6.77
N ASN A 160 -1.81 2.06 -7.63
CA ASN A 160 -0.86 0.98 -7.41
C ASN A 160 0.59 1.49 -7.50
N LEU A 161 0.87 2.40 -8.45
CA LEU A 161 2.19 3.01 -8.57
C LEU A 161 2.52 3.87 -7.35
N LEU A 162 1.55 4.62 -6.82
CA LEU A 162 1.72 5.40 -5.60
C LEU A 162 2.02 4.50 -4.40
N PHE A 163 1.33 3.37 -4.24
CA PHE A 163 1.66 2.42 -3.16
C PHE A 163 3.08 1.85 -3.29
N ILE A 164 3.53 1.50 -4.49
CA ILE A 164 4.89 0.99 -4.74
C ILE A 164 5.96 2.04 -4.36
N LEU A 165 5.72 3.32 -4.64
CA LEU A 165 6.66 4.40 -4.34
C LEU A 165 6.58 4.88 -2.88
N PHE A 166 5.39 4.91 -2.29
CA PHE A 166 5.16 5.53 -0.98
C PHE A 166 5.43 4.59 0.20
N LEU A 167 5.09 3.30 0.11
CA LEU A 167 5.31 2.35 1.22
C LEU A 167 6.77 2.31 1.72
N PRO A 168 7.79 2.26 0.83
CA PRO A 168 9.17 2.24 1.28
C PRO A 168 9.62 3.55 1.91
N ILE A 169 9.05 4.69 1.49
CA ILE A 169 9.35 5.99 2.10
C ILE A 169 8.77 6.04 3.52
N VAL A 170 7.55 5.54 3.71
CA VAL A 170 6.93 5.42 5.04
C VAL A 170 7.77 4.54 5.96
N SER A 171 8.35 3.45 5.45
CA SER A 171 9.19 2.57 6.26
C SER A 171 10.46 3.27 6.77
N VAL A 172 11.10 4.08 5.92
CA VAL A 172 12.27 4.91 6.28
C VAL A 172 11.88 5.98 7.31
N ILE A 173 10.71 6.61 7.14
CA ILE A 173 10.20 7.60 8.10
C ILE A 173 9.93 6.97 9.47
N LEU A 174 9.28 5.80 9.52
CA LEU A 174 9.04 5.07 10.76
C LEU A 174 10.34 4.64 11.43
N MET A 175 11.32 4.21 10.64
CA MET A 175 12.67 3.90 11.13
C MET A 175 13.34 5.14 11.74
N ALA A 176 13.17 6.32 11.13
CA ALA A 176 13.69 7.58 11.66
C ALA A 176 13.07 7.95 13.01
N PHE A 177 11.75 7.80 13.15
CA PHE A 177 11.06 8.06 14.42
C PHE A 177 11.44 7.09 15.54
N SER A 178 11.84 5.87 15.18
CA SER A 178 12.36 4.89 16.14
C SER A 178 13.77 5.24 16.65
N TYR A 179 14.46 6.21 16.04
CA TYR A 179 15.80 6.57 16.44
C TYR A 179 15.76 7.50 17.65
N ASN A 180 16.09 6.97 18.83
CA ASN A 180 16.31 7.79 20.01
C ASN A 180 17.65 8.51 19.87
N ILE A 181 17.66 9.76 19.42
CA ILE A 181 18.87 10.57 19.49
C ILE A 181 19.14 10.82 20.98
N PRO A 182 20.28 10.39 21.54
CA PRO A 182 20.69 10.87 22.85
C PRO A 182 20.93 12.38 22.71
N ALA A 183 19.96 13.19 23.15
CA ALA A 183 20.17 14.61 23.24
C ALA A 183 21.27 14.82 24.29
N ASP A 184 22.44 15.31 23.86
CA ASP A 184 23.50 15.79 24.74
C ASP A 184 22.96 17.01 25.51
N SER A 185 22.10 16.76 26.50
CA SER A 185 21.61 17.81 27.37
C SER A 185 22.79 18.22 28.25
N THR A 186 23.41 19.35 27.94
CA THR A 186 24.47 19.96 28.77
C THR A 186 23.92 20.57 30.06
N ASN A 187 22.64 20.35 30.36
CA ASN A 187 21.96 20.96 31.48
C ASN A 187 22.51 20.40 32.79
N ILE A 188 23.04 21.30 33.62
CA ILE A 188 23.45 21.00 34.98
C ILE A 188 22.18 20.82 35.80
N ILE A 189 21.96 19.61 36.32
CA ILE A 189 20.79 19.30 37.16
C ILE A 189 21.24 19.39 38.62
N PRO A 190 20.76 20.36 39.41
CA PRO A 190 21.09 20.42 40.84
C PRO A 190 20.51 19.20 41.55
N LEU A 191 21.35 18.47 42.26
CA LEU A 191 20.96 17.31 43.04
C LEU A 191 20.51 17.77 44.43
N LYS A 192 19.20 17.95 44.57
CA LYS A 192 18.53 18.27 45.82
C LYS A 192 17.46 17.22 46.13
N LEU A 193 17.02 17.14 47.37
CA LEU A 193 16.00 16.17 47.80
C LEU A 193 14.65 16.37 47.08
N ASN A 194 14.38 17.57 46.56
CA ASN A 194 13.16 17.90 45.80
C ASN A 194 12.98 17.12 44.48
N ILE A 195 14.00 16.39 44.03
CA ILE A 195 13.89 15.46 42.89
C ILE A 195 12.94 14.31 43.22
N TYR A 196 12.82 13.97 44.51
CA TYR A 196 11.92 12.93 45.00
C TYR A 196 10.59 13.53 45.47
N ARG A 197 9.50 12.79 45.27
CA ARG A 197 8.16 13.21 45.66
C ARG A 197 7.98 12.99 47.16
N HIS A 198 7.82 14.07 47.94
CA HIS A 198 7.68 14.06 49.40
C HIS A 198 8.80 13.28 50.13
N PRO A 199 10.05 13.75 50.03
CA PRO A 199 11.17 13.07 50.67
C PRO A 199 11.06 13.18 52.20
N LYS A 200 11.24 12.04 52.87
CA LYS A 200 11.29 11.89 54.32
C LYS A 200 12.67 11.41 54.75
N ALA A 201 13.11 11.87 55.91
CA ALA A 201 14.35 11.44 56.53
C ALA A 201 14.18 11.23 58.02
N LEU A 202 14.71 10.11 58.53
CA LEU A 202 14.88 9.92 59.96
C LEU A 202 16.28 10.37 60.37
N TYR A 203 16.38 10.98 61.54
CA TYR A 203 17.68 11.22 62.14
C TYR A 203 17.70 10.99 63.64
N SER A 204 18.87 10.58 64.13
CA SER A 204 19.24 10.55 65.54
C SER A 204 20.51 11.36 65.72
N SER A 205 20.64 12.09 66.82
CA SER A 205 21.83 12.89 67.10
C SER A 205 22.11 12.99 68.59
N SER A 206 23.33 12.63 69.01
CA SER A 206 23.83 12.89 70.36
C SER A 206 24.15 14.37 70.60
N ASN A 207 24.41 15.14 69.53
CA ASN A 207 24.63 16.58 69.60
C ASN A 207 23.44 17.33 68.99
N GLU A 208 22.72 18.09 69.82
CA GLU A 208 21.52 18.81 69.38
C GLU A 208 21.81 19.82 68.26
N GLU A 209 22.97 20.46 68.25
CA GLU A 209 23.31 21.47 67.24
C GLU A 209 23.42 20.85 65.85
N ILE A 210 24.12 19.72 65.71
CA ILE A 210 24.30 19.01 64.43
C ILE A 210 22.95 18.47 63.94
N GLY A 211 22.17 17.88 64.84
CA GLY A 211 20.84 17.36 64.53
C GLY A 211 19.89 18.46 64.05
N GLN A 212 19.90 19.63 64.70
CA GLN A 212 19.10 20.78 64.28
C GLN A 212 19.54 21.31 62.91
N GLN A 213 20.85 21.40 62.62
CA GLN A 213 21.31 21.83 61.29
C GLN A 213 20.93 20.84 60.18
N TYR A 214 21.01 19.54 60.47
CA TYR A 214 20.57 18.49 59.55
C TYR A 214 19.06 18.59 59.28
N ARG A 215 18.25 18.75 60.34
CA ARG A 215 16.80 18.96 60.23
C ARG A 215 16.45 20.18 59.39
N ASN A 216 17.07 21.33 59.66
CA ASN A 216 16.82 22.57 58.92
C ASN A 216 17.12 22.40 57.42
N THR A 217 18.25 21.76 57.09
CA THR A 217 18.66 21.56 55.70
C THR A 217 17.70 20.63 54.94
N ILE A 218 17.04 19.69 55.62
CA ILE A 218 16.07 18.79 54.99
C ILE A 218 14.67 19.40 54.95
N GLN A 219 14.29 20.18 55.96
CA GLN A 219 12.99 20.88 56.00
C GLN A 219 12.79 21.83 54.81
N ASP A 220 13.88 22.37 54.25
CA ASP A 220 13.85 23.17 53.03
C ASP A 220 13.32 22.39 51.80
N PHE A 221 13.40 21.05 51.82
CA PHE A 221 13.07 20.19 50.68
C PHE A 221 12.05 19.08 51.00
N GLY A 222 11.82 18.75 52.27
CA GLY A 222 11.08 17.58 52.70
C GLY A 222 10.77 17.55 54.20
N GLU A 223 10.46 16.36 54.71
CA GLU A 223 10.13 16.14 56.12
C GLU A 223 11.29 15.42 56.84
N ALA A 224 11.74 15.98 57.96
CA ALA A 224 12.73 15.35 58.83
C ALA A 224 12.11 15.04 60.19
N GLN A 225 12.13 13.77 60.58
CA GLN A 225 11.61 13.29 61.86
C GLN A 225 12.76 12.80 62.76
N LEU A 226 12.71 13.21 64.02
CA LEU A 226 13.67 12.76 65.04
C LEU A 226 13.25 11.39 65.55
N VAL A 227 14.18 10.44 65.61
CA VAL A 227 13.94 9.10 66.19
C VAL A 227 13.90 9.21 67.72
N ALA A 228 13.07 8.39 68.36
CA ALA A 228 13.01 8.31 69.82
C ALA A 228 14.39 7.93 70.40
N PRO A 229 14.76 8.48 71.58
CA PRO A 229 16.12 8.35 72.13
C PRO A 229 16.54 6.89 72.42
N ASP A 230 15.57 5.97 72.55
CA ASP A 230 15.81 4.56 72.89
C ASP A 230 15.91 3.64 71.66
N ILE A 231 15.74 4.15 70.44
CA ILE A 231 15.65 3.33 69.21
C ILE A 231 16.73 3.77 68.21
N ASN A 232 17.47 2.80 67.65
CA ASN A 232 18.43 3.07 66.59
C ASN A 232 17.72 3.47 65.29
N VAL A 233 18.32 4.33 64.48
CA VAL A 233 17.71 4.80 63.20
C VAL A 233 17.41 3.62 62.27
N GLN A 234 18.28 2.61 62.25
CA GLN A 234 18.07 1.38 61.46
C GLN A 234 16.85 0.57 61.95
N GLU A 235 16.66 0.46 63.27
CA GLU A 235 15.50 -0.24 63.85
C GLU A 235 14.20 0.53 63.59
N ALA A 236 14.24 1.86 63.70
CA ALA A 236 13.11 2.70 63.35
C ALA A 236 12.71 2.53 61.88
N LEU A 237 13.69 2.52 60.97
CA LEU A 237 13.45 2.24 59.55
C LEU A 237 12.87 0.83 59.32
N ASP A 238 13.33 -0.18 60.06
CA ASP A 238 12.77 -1.55 59.98
C ASP A 238 11.31 -1.60 60.45
N ILE A 239 10.96 -0.92 61.54
CA ILE A 239 9.58 -0.81 62.03
C ILE A 239 8.69 -0.13 60.98
N PHE A 240 9.11 1.03 60.44
CA PHE A 240 8.37 1.72 59.38
C PHE A 240 8.23 0.87 58.10
N SER A 241 9.24 0.06 57.76
CA SER A 241 9.17 -0.84 56.61
C SER A 241 8.09 -1.91 56.76
N LYS A 242 7.83 -2.37 58.00
CA LYS A 242 6.79 -3.35 58.34
C LYS A 242 5.40 -2.74 58.40
N GLU A 243 5.29 -1.51 58.91
CA GLU A 243 4.01 -0.79 59.00
C GLU A 243 3.51 -0.31 57.63
N ASN A 244 4.38 0.34 56.85
CA ASN A 244 4.02 0.90 55.55
C ASN A 244 5.19 0.82 54.56
N ILE A 245 5.32 -0.33 53.91
CA ILE A 245 6.37 -0.59 52.91
C ILE A 245 6.34 0.40 51.74
N ALA A 246 5.16 0.88 51.34
CA ALA A 246 5.02 1.78 50.19
C ALA A 246 5.60 3.17 50.51
N GLU A 247 5.36 3.65 51.72
CA GLU A 247 5.92 4.92 52.20
C GLU A 247 7.41 4.81 52.49
N TYR A 248 7.85 3.73 53.14
CA TYR A 248 9.27 3.42 53.32
C TYR A 248 10.04 3.48 52.00
N ARG A 249 9.51 2.80 50.98
CA ARG A 249 10.16 2.64 49.68
C ARG A 249 10.25 3.93 48.87
N ASN A 250 9.18 4.72 48.88
CA ASN A 250 9.04 5.88 47.98
C ASN A 250 9.47 7.20 48.64
N ASN A 251 9.34 7.32 49.96
CA ASN A 251 9.52 8.59 50.65
C ASN A 251 10.82 8.62 51.47
N PHE A 252 11.27 7.52 52.08
CA PHE A 252 12.51 7.51 52.86
C PHE A 252 13.73 7.35 51.95
N ILE A 253 14.34 8.49 51.58
CA ILE A 253 15.45 8.54 50.63
C ILE A 253 16.81 8.52 51.35
N VAL A 254 16.92 9.30 52.43
CA VAL A 254 18.14 9.53 53.19
C VAL A 254 17.82 9.49 54.68
N SER A 255 18.73 9.04 55.52
CA SER A 255 18.61 9.10 56.98
C SER A 255 20.00 9.19 57.61
N ALA A 256 20.10 9.75 58.81
CA ALA A 256 21.42 10.01 59.42
C ALA A 256 21.44 9.72 60.92
N GLU A 257 22.58 9.25 61.41
CA GLU A 257 22.83 9.04 62.83
C GLU A 257 24.12 9.76 63.22
N PHE A 258 24.04 10.69 64.16
CA PHE A 258 25.20 11.46 64.61
C PHE A 258 25.55 11.06 66.03
N ASN A 259 26.70 10.41 66.20
CA ASN A 259 27.17 9.94 67.49
C ASN A 259 28.42 10.71 67.91
N ASN A 260 28.48 11.06 69.20
CA ASN A 260 29.63 11.75 69.78
C ASN A 260 30.26 10.87 70.86
N ILE A 261 31.48 10.39 70.63
CA ILE A 261 32.26 9.62 71.60
C ILE A 261 33.44 10.48 72.03
N THR A 262 33.41 10.98 73.27
CA THR A 262 34.43 11.73 74.07
C THR A 262 35.29 12.81 73.37
N ASN A 263 35.85 12.57 72.19
CA ASN A 263 36.60 13.54 71.37
C ASN A 263 36.41 13.36 69.84
N THR A 264 35.59 12.40 69.39
CA THR A 264 35.31 12.14 67.98
C THR A 264 33.82 12.14 67.73
N THR A 265 33.37 13.10 66.93
CA THR A 265 32.02 13.12 66.36
C THR A 265 32.05 12.39 65.03
N TRP A 266 31.22 11.38 64.85
CA TRP A 266 31.05 10.70 63.56
C TRP A 266 29.56 10.63 63.19
N GLY A 267 29.29 10.62 61.89
CA GLY A 267 27.95 10.57 61.33
C GLY A 267 27.82 9.37 60.41
N ASN A 268 26.81 8.53 60.65
CA ASN A 268 26.42 7.45 59.75
C ASN A 268 25.34 7.94 58.79
N GLY A 269 25.53 7.70 57.50
CA GLY A 269 24.58 8.05 56.45
C GLY A 269 23.90 6.83 55.88
N LEU A 270 22.61 6.69 56.15
CA LEU A 270 21.77 5.65 55.58
C LEU A 270 21.15 6.16 54.28
N TYR A 271 21.16 5.34 53.24
CA TYR A 271 20.65 5.69 51.91
C TYR A 271 19.75 4.58 51.37
N SER A 272 18.76 4.97 50.56
CA SER A 272 17.90 4.01 49.87
C SER A 272 18.55 3.50 48.59
N ASN A 273 18.66 2.18 48.42
CA ASN A 273 19.19 1.56 47.19
C ASN A 273 18.26 1.72 45.97
N LEU A 274 17.02 2.16 46.19
CA LEU A 274 16.04 2.35 45.11
C LEU A 274 16.11 3.74 44.50
N ALA A 275 16.62 4.70 45.26
CA ALA A 275 16.78 6.08 44.82
C ALA A 275 18.15 6.25 44.13
N VAL A 276 18.13 6.47 42.82
CA VAL A 276 19.33 6.52 41.95
C VAL A 276 20.41 7.52 42.43
N HIS A 277 20.02 8.61 43.10
CA HIS A 277 20.93 9.65 43.58
C HIS A 277 21.00 9.72 45.11
N SER A 278 20.54 8.69 45.83
CA SER A 278 20.52 8.70 47.30
C SER A 278 21.90 8.81 47.92
N VAL A 279 22.88 8.04 47.43
CA VAL A 279 24.26 8.02 47.94
C VAL A 279 24.91 9.41 47.93
N PRO A 280 25.03 10.11 46.77
CA PRO A 280 25.66 11.42 46.76
C PRO A 280 24.86 12.47 47.53
N LEU A 281 23.52 12.34 47.60
CA LEU A 281 22.68 13.21 48.43
C LEU A 281 22.95 13.02 49.93
N THR A 282 23.03 11.78 50.42
CA THR A 282 23.33 11.48 51.82
C THR A 282 24.68 12.07 52.22
N VAL A 283 25.71 11.88 51.40
CA VAL A 283 27.05 12.46 51.66
C VAL A 283 27.01 13.98 51.68
N ASN A 284 26.31 14.62 50.74
CA ASN A 284 26.19 16.07 50.70
C ASN A 284 25.44 16.63 51.92
N LEU A 285 24.35 15.98 52.36
CA LEU A 285 23.56 16.41 53.51
C LEU A 285 24.32 16.26 54.82
N LEU A 286 25.05 15.15 55.00
CA LEU A 286 25.93 14.95 56.14
C LEU A 286 27.03 16.01 56.20
N SER A 287 27.70 16.26 55.07
CA SER A 287 28.77 17.26 54.98
C SER A 287 28.24 18.66 55.29
N ASN A 288 27.05 19.01 54.79
CA ASN A 288 26.38 20.27 55.10
C ASN A 288 25.99 20.40 56.58
N ALA A 289 25.54 19.32 57.21
CA ALA A 289 25.24 19.34 58.65
C ALA A 289 26.48 19.61 59.50
N PHE A 290 27.60 18.97 59.20
CA PHE A 290 28.87 19.21 59.91
C PHE A 290 29.41 20.63 59.69
N ILE A 291 29.44 21.10 58.43
CA ILE A 291 29.96 22.44 58.10
C ILE A 291 29.13 23.52 58.80
N LYS A 292 27.80 23.44 58.71
CA LYS A 292 26.91 24.42 59.34
C LYS A 292 27.01 24.41 60.86
N ALA A 293 27.24 23.24 61.47
CA ALA A 293 27.43 23.13 62.92
C ALA A 293 28.78 23.68 63.38
N LEU A 294 29.87 23.44 62.64
CA LEU A 294 31.23 23.83 63.06
C LEU A 294 31.63 25.26 62.67
N THR A 295 31.20 25.74 61.50
CA THR A 295 31.66 27.02 60.92
C THR A 295 30.57 28.09 60.82
N GLY A 296 29.33 27.75 61.18
CA GLY A 296 28.16 28.62 61.12
C GLY A 296 27.37 28.51 59.81
N LYS A 297 26.20 29.19 59.77
CA LYS A 297 25.17 29.03 58.73
C LYS A 297 25.52 29.58 57.34
N ASN A 298 26.63 30.32 57.21
CA ASN A 298 27.00 31.03 55.99
C ASN A 298 27.67 30.14 54.93
N TYR A 299 28.05 28.91 55.29
CA TYR A 299 28.73 27.97 54.41
C TYR A 299 27.81 26.80 54.03
N SER A 300 27.72 26.51 52.74
CA SER A 300 26.96 25.37 52.21
C SER A 300 27.66 24.76 51.00
N ILE A 301 27.50 23.44 50.84
CA ILE A 301 27.95 22.68 49.68
C ILE A 301 26.74 22.42 48.77
N ASP A 302 26.84 22.87 47.53
CA ASP A 302 25.89 22.55 46.47
C ASP A 302 26.38 21.35 45.65
N LEU A 303 25.45 20.45 45.33
CA LEU A 303 25.70 19.26 44.53
C LEU A 303 24.91 19.36 43.22
N SER A 304 25.55 19.05 42.11
CA SER A 304 24.90 18.98 40.80
C SER A 304 25.46 17.84 39.97
N ARG A 305 24.65 17.32 39.04
CA ARG A 305 25.08 16.35 38.04
C ARG A 305 25.05 16.97 36.66
N GLN A 306 26.02 16.57 35.85
CA GLN A 306 26.08 16.90 34.45
C GLN A 306 26.48 15.64 33.68
N GLN A 307 25.78 15.36 32.59
CA GLN A 307 26.15 14.28 31.69
C GLN A 307 27.41 14.67 30.92
N LEU A 308 28.38 13.76 30.83
CA LEU A 308 29.57 13.96 30.01
C LEU A 308 29.20 13.83 28.51
N PRO A 309 29.91 14.53 27.60
CA PRO A 309 29.61 14.49 26.17
C PRO A 309 29.64 13.07 25.59
N SER A 310 28.64 12.74 24.76
CA SER A 310 28.48 11.43 24.11
C SER A 310 29.64 10.96 23.22
N THR A 311 30.59 11.84 22.89
CA THR A 311 31.80 11.47 22.14
C THR A 311 32.60 10.34 22.79
N LEU A 312 32.57 10.21 24.12
CA LEU A 312 33.20 9.09 24.83
C LEU A 312 32.36 7.80 24.76
N SER A 313 31.03 7.89 24.85
CA SER A 313 30.14 6.73 24.77
C SER A 313 30.02 6.16 23.34
N SER A 314 30.27 6.98 22.31
CA SER A 314 30.33 6.52 20.91
C SER A 314 31.47 5.51 20.64
N SER A 315 32.41 5.38 21.56
CA SER A 315 33.50 4.41 21.51
C SER A 315 33.18 3.06 22.16
N GLU A 316 32.06 2.97 22.89
CA GLU A 316 31.58 1.70 23.44
C GLU A 316 30.80 0.96 22.35
N ILE A 317 31.38 -0.13 21.86
CA ILE A 317 30.70 -1.06 20.94
C ILE A 317 29.67 -1.82 21.77
N GLU A 318 28.47 -1.26 21.90
CA GLU A 318 27.35 -2.01 22.46
C GLU A 318 26.94 -3.11 21.48
N LEU A 319 26.64 -4.31 22.01
CA LEU A 319 26.00 -5.39 21.25
C LEU A 319 24.78 -4.83 20.52
N PRO A 320 24.46 -5.29 19.29
CA PRO A 320 23.32 -4.77 18.55
C PRO A 320 22.07 -4.88 19.42
N GLU A 321 21.62 -3.74 19.92
CA GLU A 321 20.48 -3.67 20.82
C GLU A 321 19.26 -4.28 20.12
N ALA A 322 18.30 -4.79 20.89
CA ALA A 322 17.02 -5.26 20.37
C ALA A 322 16.34 -4.21 19.45
N GLU A 323 16.66 -2.93 19.66
CA GLU A 323 16.21 -1.82 18.82
C GLU A 323 16.73 -1.85 17.37
N ALA A 324 17.94 -2.37 17.13
CA ALA A 324 18.46 -2.52 15.77
C ALA A 324 17.66 -3.56 14.97
N LEU A 325 17.33 -4.68 15.61
CA LEU A 325 16.51 -5.73 15.00
C LEU A 325 15.08 -5.26 14.73
N SER A 326 14.48 -4.51 15.66
CA SER A 326 13.13 -3.97 15.47
C SER A 326 13.08 -3.00 14.28
N ARG A 327 14.10 -2.15 14.10
CA ARG A 327 14.21 -1.24 12.94
C ARG A 327 14.27 -1.98 11.60
N VAL A 328 15.08 -3.03 11.50
CA VAL A 328 15.16 -3.85 10.28
C VAL A 328 13.82 -4.55 10.00
N LEU A 329 13.16 -5.08 11.03
CA LEU A 329 11.86 -5.72 10.90
C LEU A 329 10.77 -4.74 10.41
N VAL A 330 10.76 -3.50 10.91
CA VAL A 330 9.86 -2.45 10.43
C VAL A 330 10.12 -2.18 8.94
N PHE A 331 11.38 -2.02 8.54
CA PHE A 331 11.73 -1.81 7.13
C PHE A 331 11.24 -2.97 6.24
N CYS A 332 11.52 -4.21 6.63
CA CYS A 332 11.09 -5.41 5.90
C CYS A 332 9.57 -5.52 5.79
N SER A 333 8.83 -5.17 6.84
CA SER A 333 7.37 -5.28 6.90
C SER A 333 6.66 -4.43 5.85
N PHE A 334 7.22 -3.28 5.47
CA PHE A 334 6.68 -2.43 4.43
C PHE A 334 7.33 -2.66 3.07
N PHE A 335 8.60 -3.10 3.02
CA PHE A 335 9.28 -3.38 1.76
C PHE A 335 8.70 -4.61 1.05
N PHE A 336 8.48 -5.73 1.74
CA PHE A 336 8.00 -6.95 1.08
C PHE A 336 6.61 -6.82 0.42
N PRO A 337 5.62 -6.15 1.02
CA PRO A 337 4.35 -5.89 0.35
C PRO A 337 4.47 -5.10 -0.95
N THR A 338 5.50 -4.24 -1.11
CA THR A 338 5.71 -3.53 -2.39
C THR A 338 5.98 -4.49 -3.55
N MET A 339 6.66 -5.61 -3.30
CA MET A 339 6.91 -6.64 -4.31
C MET A 339 5.62 -7.32 -4.77
N ALA A 340 4.64 -7.48 -3.88
CA ALA A 340 3.36 -8.09 -4.20
C ALA A 340 2.55 -7.25 -5.21
N PHE A 341 2.69 -5.92 -5.20
CA PHE A 341 1.95 -5.05 -6.11
C PHE A 341 2.37 -5.20 -7.58
N PHE A 342 3.62 -5.59 -7.88
CA PHE A 342 4.06 -5.87 -9.25
C PHE A 342 3.32 -7.08 -9.86
N VAL A 343 2.93 -8.05 -9.04
CA VAL A 343 2.23 -9.28 -9.48
C VAL A 343 0.76 -9.01 -9.86
N VAL A 344 0.17 -7.91 -9.38
CA VAL A 344 -1.25 -7.57 -9.61
C VAL A 344 -1.56 -7.40 -11.10
N HIS A 345 -0.67 -6.76 -11.87
CA HIS A 345 -0.91 -6.54 -13.30
C HIS A 345 -0.95 -7.85 -14.11
N PRO A 346 0.09 -8.72 -14.05
CA PRO A 346 0.03 -10.04 -14.68
C PRO A 346 -1.18 -10.87 -14.25
N LEU A 347 -1.54 -10.81 -12.97
CA LEU A 347 -2.71 -11.52 -12.43
C LEU A 347 -4.01 -11.06 -13.10
N GLN A 348 -4.21 -9.74 -13.23
CA GLN A 348 -5.37 -9.18 -13.91
C GLN A 348 -5.46 -9.62 -15.37
N GLU A 349 -4.33 -9.64 -16.10
CA GLU A 349 -4.29 -10.09 -17.50
C GLU A 349 -4.58 -11.59 -17.67
N THR A 350 -4.24 -12.41 -16.66
CA THR A 350 -4.63 -13.83 -16.66
C THR A 350 -6.13 -14.03 -16.37
N LYS A 351 -6.71 -13.21 -15.47
CA LYS A 351 -8.14 -13.26 -15.13
C LYS A 351 -9.02 -12.83 -16.30
N THR A 352 -8.63 -11.77 -17.01
CA THR A 352 -9.39 -11.23 -18.16
C THR A 352 -9.14 -11.98 -19.47
N LYS A 353 -8.29 -13.02 -19.46
CA LYS A 353 -7.86 -13.79 -20.65
C LYS A 353 -7.14 -12.95 -21.73
N ILE A 354 -6.80 -11.70 -21.45
CA ILE A 354 -6.04 -10.82 -22.36
C ILE A 354 -4.67 -11.41 -22.70
N LYS A 355 -4.01 -12.07 -21.74
CA LYS A 355 -2.74 -12.76 -21.99
C LYS A 355 -2.87 -13.87 -23.04
N GLN A 356 -4.01 -14.57 -23.07
CA GLN A 356 -4.28 -15.61 -24.06
C GLN A 356 -4.55 -15.00 -25.43
N LEU A 357 -5.29 -13.88 -25.49
CA LEU A 357 -5.52 -13.12 -26.72
C LEU A 357 -4.20 -12.65 -27.36
N GLN A 358 -3.27 -12.12 -26.57
CA GLN A 358 -1.95 -11.69 -27.06
C GLN A 358 -1.12 -12.84 -27.65
N ARG A 359 -1.27 -14.06 -27.10
CA ARG A 359 -0.64 -15.26 -27.68
C ARG A 359 -1.27 -15.65 -29.01
N MET A 360 -2.59 -15.51 -29.15
CA MET A 360 -3.29 -15.76 -30.42
C MET A 360 -2.87 -14.76 -31.51
N THR A 361 -2.50 -13.54 -31.14
CA THR A 361 -1.98 -12.53 -32.07
C THR A 361 -0.48 -12.68 -32.42
N GLY A 362 0.17 -13.77 -31.98
CA GLY A 362 1.57 -14.07 -32.33
C GLY A 362 2.63 -13.57 -31.34
N VAL A 363 2.26 -13.04 -30.18
CA VAL A 363 3.24 -12.65 -29.14
C VAL A 363 3.77 -13.90 -28.43
N THR A 364 5.08 -14.11 -28.46
CA THR A 364 5.73 -15.21 -27.72
C THR A 364 5.66 -15.00 -26.21
N SER A 365 5.73 -16.08 -25.43
CA SER A 365 5.74 -15.96 -23.96
C SER A 365 6.99 -15.24 -23.45
N LEU A 366 8.13 -15.40 -24.12
CA LEU A 366 9.39 -14.77 -23.73
C LEU A 366 9.34 -13.25 -23.90
N THR A 367 8.87 -12.76 -25.05
CA THR A 367 8.78 -11.32 -25.32
C THR A 367 7.81 -10.63 -24.35
N TYR A 368 6.71 -11.28 -24.01
CA TYR A 368 5.79 -10.80 -22.98
C TYR A 368 6.46 -10.64 -21.60
N TRP A 369 7.14 -11.68 -21.12
CA TRP A 369 7.75 -11.62 -19.78
C TRP A 369 8.96 -10.68 -19.73
N SER A 370 9.76 -10.63 -20.80
CA SER A 370 10.90 -9.72 -20.91
C SER A 370 10.47 -8.26 -20.88
N THR A 371 9.41 -7.90 -21.61
CA THR A 371 8.88 -6.52 -21.59
C THR A 371 8.26 -6.14 -20.26
N MET A 372 7.56 -7.07 -19.60
CA MET A 372 7.06 -6.85 -18.24
C MET A 372 8.21 -6.62 -17.25
N PHE A 373 9.20 -7.50 -17.25
CA PHE A 373 10.35 -7.41 -16.36
C PHE A 373 11.13 -6.11 -16.57
N ALA A 374 11.42 -5.72 -17.82
CA ALA A 374 12.16 -4.49 -18.10
C ALA A 374 11.45 -3.24 -17.58
N PHE A 375 10.13 -3.16 -17.75
CA PHE A 375 9.34 -2.03 -17.25
C PHE A 375 9.24 -2.01 -15.72
N ASP A 376 8.98 -3.17 -15.11
CA ASP A 376 8.89 -3.30 -13.65
C ASP A 376 10.25 -3.04 -12.98
N PHE A 377 11.36 -3.43 -13.62
CA PHE A 377 12.72 -3.10 -13.21
C PHE A 377 12.99 -1.59 -13.21
N LEU A 378 12.55 -0.86 -14.24
CA LEU A 378 12.67 0.61 -14.28
C LEU A 378 11.93 1.26 -13.09
N ILE A 379 10.71 0.84 -12.80
CA ILE A 379 9.95 1.37 -11.65
C ILE A 379 10.65 1.01 -10.33
N TYR A 380 11.17 -0.21 -10.22
CA TYR A 380 11.90 -0.64 -9.03
C TYR A 380 13.19 0.17 -8.82
N THR A 381 13.96 0.44 -9.87
CA THR A 381 15.15 1.31 -9.75
C THR A 381 14.80 2.71 -9.27
N MET A 382 13.67 3.28 -9.72
CA MET A 382 13.18 4.57 -9.24
C MET A 382 12.77 4.52 -7.77
N SER A 383 12.16 3.42 -7.30
CA SER A 383 11.81 3.30 -5.87
C SER A 383 13.06 3.15 -5.00
N VAL A 384 14.08 2.40 -5.44
CA VAL A 384 15.35 2.27 -4.73
C VAL A 384 16.07 3.62 -4.64
N LEU A 385 16.10 4.41 -5.72
CA LEU A 385 16.68 5.75 -5.69
C LEU A 385 15.95 6.67 -4.69
N LEU A 386 14.62 6.59 -4.60
CA LEU A 386 13.84 7.34 -3.61
C LEU A 386 14.14 6.92 -2.17
N ILE A 387 14.29 5.60 -1.91
CA ILE A 387 14.69 5.08 -0.60
C ILE A 387 16.07 5.61 -0.21
N MET A 388 17.02 5.59 -1.14
CA MET A 388 18.38 6.12 -0.90
C MET A 388 18.36 7.61 -0.56
N ILE A 389 17.56 8.41 -1.27
CA ILE A 389 17.39 9.84 -0.96
C ILE A 389 16.75 10.02 0.42
N ALA A 390 15.73 9.22 0.77
CA ALA A 390 15.08 9.30 2.08
C ALA A 390 16.05 8.94 3.23
N LEU A 391 16.88 7.91 3.05
CA LEU A 391 17.92 7.54 4.02
C LEU A 391 18.98 8.62 4.17
N TYR A 392 19.37 9.27 3.07
CA TYR A 392 20.31 10.39 3.10
C TYR A 392 19.73 11.60 3.86
N ILE A 393 18.46 11.94 3.63
CA ILE A 393 17.77 13.00 4.39
C ILE A 393 17.68 12.62 5.87
N MET A 394 17.39 11.36 6.19
CA MET A 394 17.36 10.86 7.56
C MET A 394 18.72 11.04 8.26
N ASP A 395 19.83 10.71 7.61
CA ASP A 395 21.19 10.87 8.18
C ASP A 395 21.52 12.33 8.50
N ILE A 396 21.11 13.26 7.63
CA ILE A 396 21.28 14.71 7.87
C ILE A 396 20.47 15.15 9.08
N ILE A 397 19.20 14.74 9.17
CA ILE A 397 18.31 15.13 10.27
C ILE A 397 18.79 14.57 11.61
N LEU A 398 19.21 13.30 11.63
CA LEU A 398 19.67 12.63 12.84
C LEU A 398 21.12 12.96 13.21
N GLY A 399 21.88 13.61 12.32
CA GLY A 399 23.26 14.03 12.58
C GLY A 399 24.25 12.88 12.75
N ILE A 400 23.88 11.66 12.32
CA ILE A 400 24.67 10.43 12.54
C ILE A 400 25.97 10.44 11.70
N ARG A 401 26.03 11.30 10.65
CA ARG A 401 27.19 11.47 9.74
C ARG A 401 27.66 10.14 9.13
N LEU A 402 26.81 9.12 9.10
CA LEU A 402 27.19 7.76 8.72
C LEU A 402 27.50 7.70 7.21
N TYR A 403 26.81 8.51 6.41
CA TYR A 403 26.98 8.55 4.95
C TYR A 403 27.92 9.65 4.46
N TYR A 404 28.38 10.55 5.33
CA TYR A 404 29.37 11.58 4.98
C TYR A 404 30.78 11.00 4.78
N GLY A 405 31.07 9.84 5.37
CA GLY A 405 32.39 9.22 5.36
C GLY A 405 32.85 8.71 4.00
N THR A 406 32.11 7.80 3.35
CA THR A 406 32.76 7.01 2.27
C THR A 406 31.89 6.33 1.21
N GLU A 407 30.57 6.19 1.32
CA GLU A 407 29.88 5.18 0.48
C GLU A 407 28.94 5.69 -0.63
N ILE A 408 28.25 6.82 -0.48
CA ILE A 408 27.29 7.25 -1.52
C ILE A 408 27.99 7.77 -2.79
N ARG A 409 29.19 8.36 -2.68
CA ARG A 409 29.93 8.86 -3.85
C ARG A 409 30.39 7.74 -4.80
N LYS A 410 30.48 6.49 -4.34
CA LYS A 410 30.90 5.35 -5.17
C LYS A 410 29.75 4.68 -5.92
N PHE A 411 28.51 4.83 -5.48
CA PHE A 411 27.35 4.23 -6.15
C PHE A 411 26.77 5.09 -7.29
N LEU A 412 27.16 6.36 -7.36
CA LEU A 412 26.66 7.33 -8.33
C LEU A 412 27.62 7.60 -9.51
N PHE A 413 28.73 6.87 -9.60
CA PHE A 413 29.73 6.98 -10.68
C PHE A 413 29.98 5.65 -11.37
#